data_AF-A0A151EF75-F1
#
_entry.id   AF-A0A151EF75-F1
#
_cell.length_a   1.000
_cell.length_b   1.000
_cell.length_c   1.000
_cell.angle_alpha   90.00
_cell.angle_beta   90.00
_cell.angle_gamma   90.00
#
_symmetry.space_group_name_H-M   'P 1'
#
loop_
_entity.id
_entity.type
_entity.pdbx_description
1 polymer ?
#
loop_
_entity_poly.entity_id
_entity_poly.type
_entity_poly.pdbx_seq_one_letter_code
_entity_poly.pdbx_strand_id
1 'polypeptide(L)'
;MSGSVNPDTVIILGDTTVNAHFVEEQYTLTITIIGSGSVILNPDQPTYTYGQNVQLIANPSVGWVFDHWSGDLTGSTNPDWILMDGDKAVNAHFVEISFDIPLVLGWNLVSVPLIQTNTSVTAVLASITGQYDMVQYYDVLDTTDHWKTYATFKPPVLNDLNMLNHKMGFWIHTTSACVLTVNGPIPPATWIQLFAGTNMVGYPTLTTGVTVATALAGTGYDKVEVCDLGQPYNLIEVPDTYVMKAGEGYLVHVPADTLWTVNW
;
A
#
# COMPACT_ATOMS: atom_id res chain seq x y z
N MET A 1 -9.61 64.69 -6.72
CA MET A 1 -8.27 64.29 -6.27
C MET A 1 -8.12 62.80 -6.53
N SER A 2 -6.94 62.33 -6.92
CA SER A 2 -6.59 60.91 -7.01
C SER A 2 -5.38 60.69 -6.11
N GLY A 3 -5.47 59.78 -5.15
CA GLY A 3 -4.40 59.49 -4.21
C GLY A 3 -4.79 58.35 -3.27
N SER A 4 -3.80 57.72 -2.64
CA SER A 4 -3.97 56.59 -1.70
C SER A 4 -3.73 56.98 -0.24
N VAL A 5 -3.56 58.28 0.05
CA VAL A 5 -3.35 58.77 1.42
C VAL A 5 -4.65 58.61 2.20
N ASN A 6 -4.55 58.00 3.39
CA ASN A 6 -5.68 57.82 4.28
C ASN A 6 -5.20 57.97 5.74
N PRO A 7 -5.71 58.97 6.50
CA PRO A 7 -6.72 59.95 6.11
C PRO A 7 -6.20 61.06 5.20
N ASP A 8 -7.03 61.56 4.27
CA ASP A 8 -6.76 62.72 3.41
C ASP A 8 -7.80 63.84 3.66
N THR A 9 -7.39 65.09 3.45
CA THR A 9 -8.23 66.28 3.72
C THR A 9 -8.61 66.98 2.42
N VAL A 10 -9.91 67.12 2.17
CA VAL A 10 -10.43 67.81 0.99
C VAL A 10 -10.95 69.21 1.36
N ILE A 11 -10.41 70.25 0.73
CA ILE A 11 -10.92 71.63 0.85
C ILE A 11 -12.06 71.83 -0.16
N ILE A 12 -13.25 72.18 0.31
CA ILE A 12 -14.45 72.37 -0.51
C ILE A 12 -14.60 73.85 -0.87
N LEU A 13 -14.46 74.20 -2.15
CA LEU A 13 -14.63 75.57 -2.68
C LEU A 13 -15.85 75.73 -3.61
N GLY A 14 -16.62 74.65 -3.78
CA GLY A 14 -17.81 74.55 -4.64
C GLY A 14 -18.28 73.09 -4.70
N ASP A 15 -19.24 72.78 -5.57
CA ASP A 15 -19.75 71.41 -5.75
C ASP A 15 -18.60 70.45 -6.09
N THR A 16 -18.39 69.46 -5.22
CA THR A 16 -17.22 68.58 -5.25
C THR A 16 -17.67 67.13 -5.10
N THR A 17 -17.32 66.27 -6.07
CA THR A 17 -17.54 64.82 -6.01
C THR A 17 -16.26 64.12 -5.57
N VAL A 18 -16.36 63.28 -4.54
CA VAL A 18 -15.28 62.41 -4.06
C VAL A 18 -15.71 60.96 -4.28
N ASN A 19 -14.91 60.21 -5.06
CA ASN A 19 -15.13 58.80 -5.30
C ASN A 19 -14.06 58.00 -4.57
N ALA A 20 -14.47 57.09 -3.70
CA ALA A 20 -13.58 56.09 -3.12
C ALA A 20 -13.49 54.87 -4.05
N HIS A 21 -12.30 54.30 -4.17
CA HIS A 21 -12.07 53.07 -4.91
C HIS A 21 -11.55 52.00 -3.95
N PHE A 22 -12.27 50.89 -3.84
CA PHE A 22 -11.89 49.75 -3.02
C PHE A 22 -11.55 48.58 -3.93
N VAL A 23 -10.45 47.89 -3.62
CA VAL A 23 -10.04 46.66 -4.30
C VAL A 23 -10.05 45.56 -3.25
N GLU A 24 -10.64 44.42 -3.57
CA GLU A 24 -10.65 43.25 -2.70
C GLU A 24 -9.25 42.63 -2.65
N GLU A 25 -8.74 42.36 -1.45
CA GLU A 25 -7.46 41.66 -1.30
C GLU A 25 -7.60 40.22 -1.79
N GLN A 26 -6.60 39.78 -2.56
CA GLN A 26 -6.52 38.44 -3.12
C GLN A 26 -5.28 37.73 -2.59
N TYR A 27 -5.43 36.45 -2.26
CA TYR A 27 -4.38 35.60 -1.76
C TYR A 27 -4.24 34.32 -2.57
N THR A 28 -3.06 33.73 -2.48
CA THR A 28 -2.71 32.47 -3.11
C THR A 28 -2.83 31.31 -2.13
N LEU A 29 -3.22 30.14 -2.64
CA LEU A 29 -3.18 28.87 -1.91
C LEU A 29 -2.24 27.92 -2.65
N THR A 30 -1.09 27.62 -2.04
CA THR A 30 -0.10 26.69 -2.58
C THR A 30 -0.28 25.32 -1.95
N ILE A 31 -0.43 24.28 -2.77
CA ILE A 31 -0.50 22.89 -2.31
C ILE A 31 0.78 22.15 -2.68
N THR A 32 1.39 21.50 -1.69
CA THR A 32 2.51 20.58 -1.90
C THR A 32 2.06 19.15 -1.59
N ILE A 33 2.36 18.21 -2.50
CA ILE A 33 2.07 16.79 -2.31
C ILE A 33 3.33 16.10 -1.80
N ILE A 34 3.22 15.39 -0.67
CA ILE A 34 4.26 14.53 -0.11
C ILE A 34 3.76 13.09 -0.18
N GLY A 35 4.51 12.21 -0.85
CA GLY A 35 4.05 10.87 -1.18
C GLY A 35 3.33 10.81 -2.54
N SER A 36 2.32 9.95 -2.68
CA SER A 36 1.55 9.80 -3.91
C SER A 36 0.05 10.01 -3.72
N GLY A 37 -0.49 11.01 -4.41
CA GLY A 37 -1.91 11.37 -4.40
C GLY A 37 -2.15 12.67 -5.14
N SER A 38 -3.33 13.24 -4.91
CA SER A 38 -3.73 14.55 -5.44
C SER A 38 -4.61 15.28 -4.43
N VAL A 39 -4.75 16.60 -4.60
CA VAL A 39 -5.68 17.42 -3.82
C VAL A 39 -6.60 18.15 -4.78
N ILE A 40 -7.91 18.04 -4.57
CA ILE A 40 -8.92 18.82 -5.28
C ILE A 40 -9.28 20.02 -4.41
N LEU A 41 -9.33 21.21 -5.02
CA LEU A 41 -9.77 22.45 -4.40
C LEU A 41 -11.21 22.75 -4.83
N ASN A 42 -12.04 23.24 -3.90
CA ASN A 42 -13.38 23.72 -4.22
C ASN A 42 -13.71 25.00 -3.44
N PRO A 43 -13.83 26.17 -4.12
CA PRO A 43 -13.59 26.36 -5.56
C PRO A 43 -12.10 26.21 -5.92
N ASP A 44 -11.78 25.82 -7.15
CA ASP A 44 -10.41 25.79 -7.68
C ASP A 44 -10.15 27.08 -8.47
N GLN A 45 -9.31 27.96 -7.91
CA GLN A 45 -9.03 29.30 -8.42
C GLN A 45 -7.53 29.64 -8.29
N PRO A 46 -6.99 30.48 -9.18
CA PRO A 46 -5.60 30.93 -9.07
C PRO A 46 -5.35 31.85 -7.86
N THR A 47 -6.38 32.60 -7.45
CA THR A 47 -6.39 33.45 -6.27
C THR A 47 -7.77 33.44 -5.62
N TYR A 48 -7.81 33.75 -4.32
CA TYR A 48 -9.01 33.73 -3.48
C TYR A 48 -9.16 35.05 -2.74
N THR A 49 -10.38 35.47 -2.45
CA THR A 49 -10.62 36.73 -1.74
C THR A 49 -10.50 36.56 -0.22
N TYR A 50 -10.20 37.65 0.49
CA TYR A 50 -10.14 37.63 1.95
C TYR A 50 -11.43 37.08 2.57
N GLY A 51 -11.30 36.10 3.46
CA GLY A 51 -12.40 35.46 4.16
C GLY A 51 -13.11 34.35 3.37
N GLN A 52 -12.66 34.05 2.16
CA GLN A 52 -13.19 32.93 1.38
C GLN A 52 -12.77 31.58 2.00
N ASN A 53 -13.73 30.65 2.14
CA ASN A 53 -13.44 29.27 2.52
C ASN A 53 -13.19 28.41 1.29
N VAL A 54 -12.10 27.64 1.31
CA VAL A 54 -11.75 26.68 0.26
C VAL A 54 -11.77 25.28 0.86
N GLN A 55 -12.48 24.35 0.22
CA GLN A 55 -12.47 22.94 0.60
C GLN A 55 -11.28 22.24 -0.06
N LEU A 56 -10.51 21.51 0.73
CA LEU A 56 -9.43 20.65 0.28
C LEU A 56 -9.88 19.19 0.41
N ILE A 57 -9.76 18.43 -0.68
CA ILE A 57 -10.10 17.01 -0.73
C ILE A 57 -8.84 16.25 -1.15
N ALA A 58 -8.22 15.54 -0.21
CA ALA A 58 -7.10 14.65 -0.50
C ALA A 58 -7.61 13.35 -1.13
N ASN A 59 -7.06 12.99 -2.29
CA ASN A 59 -7.34 11.77 -3.03
C ASN A 59 -6.04 10.94 -3.16
N PRO A 60 -5.86 9.91 -2.32
CA PRO A 60 -4.69 9.05 -2.39
C PRO A 60 -4.60 8.30 -3.72
N SER A 61 -3.37 8.09 -4.18
CA SER A 61 -3.11 7.15 -5.28
C SER A 61 -3.34 5.70 -4.84
N VAL A 62 -3.51 4.78 -5.80
CA VAL A 62 -3.60 3.35 -5.52
C VAL A 62 -2.37 2.88 -4.73
N GLY A 63 -2.60 2.23 -3.58
CA GLY A 63 -1.54 1.76 -2.68
C GLY A 63 -1.08 2.78 -1.64
N TRP A 64 -1.74 3.94 -1.57
CA TRP A 64 -1.43 4.99 -0.61
C TRP A 64 -2.68 5.36 0.20
N VAL A 65 -2.48 5.88 1.41
CA VAL A 65 -3.53 6.47 2.25
C VAL A 65 -3.20 7.92 2.54
N PHE A 66 -4.23 8.75 2.68
CA PHE A 66 -4.06 10.10 3.19
C PHE A 66 -3.76 10.00 4.69
N ASP A 67 -2.64 10.60 5.10
CA ASP A 67 -2.18 10.56 6.49
C ASP A 67 -2.62 11.83 7.22
N HIS A 68 -2.14 13.00 6.79
CA HIS A 68 -2.50 14.28 7.39
C HIS A 68 -2.18 15.49 6.48
N TRP A 69 -2.76 16.64 6.84
CA TRP A 69 -2.37 17.97 6.38
C TRP A 69 -1.30 18.57 7.30
N SER A 70 -0.36 19.35 6.75
CA SER A 70 0.54 20.20 7.54
C SER A 70 0.78 21.56 6.88
N GLY A 71 1.28 22.54 7.63
CA GLY A 71 1.41 23.93 7.18
C GLY A 71 0.26 24.77 7.72
N ASP A 72 -0.42 25.52 6.85
CA ASP A 72 -1.53 26.37 7.26
C ASP A 72 -2.86 25.63 7.49
N LEU A 73 -2.93 24.35 7.08
CA LEU A 73 -3.97 23.40 7.46
C LEU A 73 -3.30 22.22 8.17
N THR A 74 -3.90 21.70 9.24
CA THR A 74 -3.30 20.64 10.06
C THR A 74 -4.33 19.58 10.45
N GLY A 75 -3.85 18.37 10.75
CA GLY A 75 -4.69 17.25 11.17
C GLY A 75 -5.08 16.34 10.02
N SER A 76 -5.91 15.33 10.30
CA SER A 76 -6.23 14.24 9.36
C SER A 76 -7.66 14.28 8.84
N THR A 77 -8.41 15.37 9.09
CA THR A 77 -9.76 15.55 8.54
C THR A 77 -9.68 15.62 7.02
N ASN A 78 -10.50 14.83 6.32
CA ASN A 78 -10.57 14.86 4.86
C ASN A 78 -12.00 14.49 4.40
N PRO A 79 -12.70 15.36 3.65
CA PRO A 79 -12.28 16.70 3.22
C PRO A 79 -12.25 17.70 4.37
N ASP A 80 -11.45 18.77 4.24
CA ASP A 80 -11.33 19.83 5.25
C ASP A 80 -11.35 21.23 4.62
N TRP A 81 -11.54 22.26 5.42
CA TRP A 81 -11.72 23.65 4.98
C TRP A 81 -10.58 24.53 5.48
N ILE A 82 -10.11 25.43 4.61
CA ILE A 82 -9.19 26.50 4.97
C ILE A 82 -9.82 27.87 4.72
N LEU A 83 -9.63 28.80 5.66
CA LEU A 83 -10.02 30.20 5.53
C LEU A 83 -8.87 30.98 4.88
N MET A 84 -9.17 31.71 3.80
CA MET A 84 -8.20 32.56 3.11
C MET A 84 -8.13 33.95 3.76
N ASP A 85 -7.35 34.08 4.83
CA ASP A 85 -7.07 35.36 5.52
C ASP A 85 -5.65 35.91 5.26
N GLY A 86 -4.96 35.32 4.27
CA GLY A 86 -3.59 35.60 3.86
C GLY A 86 -3.15 34.58 2.81
N ASP A 87 -1.93 34.71 2.28
CA ASP A 87 -1.33 33.64 1.48
C ASP A 87 -1.19 32.37 2.33
N LYS A 88 -1.54 31.21 1.73
CA LYS A 88 -1.56 29.91 2.41
C LYS A 88 -0.68 28.90 1.70
N ALA A 89 -0.01 28.06 2.48
CA ALA A 89 0.75 26.91 2.03
C ALA A 89 0.33 25.66 2.84
N VAL A 90 -0.23 24.68 2.13
CA VAL A 90 -0.69 23.42 2.72
C VAL A 90 0.06 22.25 2.09
N ASN A 91 0.50 21.31 2.93
CA ASN A 91 1.12 20.07 2.52
C ASN A 91 0.15 18.93 2.76
N ALA A 92 -0.09 18.10 1.75
CA ALA A 92 -0.86 16.87 1.85
C ALA A 92 0.11 15.69 1.95
N HIS A 93 0.07 14.97 3.07
CA HIS A 93 0.90 13.80 3.28
C HIS A 93 0.11 12.54 2.94
N PHE A 94 0.66 11.76 2.02
CA PHE A 94 0.21 10.42 1.70
C PHE A 94 1.30 9.44 2.11
N VAL A 95 0.90 8.33 2.72
CA VAL A 95 1.83 7.24 3.10
C VAL A 95 1.46 5.97 2.35
N GLU A 96 2.48 5.24 1.90
CA GLU A 96 2.30 3.98 1.18
C GLU A 96 1.78 2.91 2.15
N ILE A 97 0.85 2.07 1.69
CA ILE A 97 0.38 0.92 2.46
C ILE A 97 1.51 -0.10 2.50
N SER A 98 1.89 -0.49 3.69
CA SER A 98 2.92 -1.50 3.93
C SER A 98 2.42 -2.61 4.84
N PHE A 99 3.09 -3.76 4.74
CA PHE A 99 2.90 -4.90 5.63
C PHE A 99 4.26 -5.47 6.02
N ASP A 100 4.47 -5.63 7.33
CA ASP A 100 5.69 -6.15 7.91
C ASP A 100 5.55 -7.64 8.22
N ILE A 101 6.49 -8.44 7.69
CA ILE A 101 6.56 -9.88 7.89
C ILE A 101 7.81 -10.17 8.74
N PRO A 102 7.65 -10.49 10.04
CA PRO A 102 8.78 -10.90 10.87
C PRO A 102 9.33 -12.25 10.39
N LEU A 103 10.64 -12.29 10.14
CA LEU A 103 11.35 -13.49 9.70
C LEU A 103 12.35 -13.93 10.77
N VAL A 104 12.37 -15.22 11.07
CA VAL A 104 13.39 -15.83 11.94
C VAL A 104 14.61 -16.23 11.12
N LEU A 105 15.76 -16.38 11.78
CA LEU A 105 16.97 -16.94 11.16
C LEU A 105 16.66 -18.32 10.56
N GLY A 106 17.08 -18.54 9.32
CA GLY A 106 16.86 -19.79 8.60
C GLY A 106 15.59 -19.76 7.76
N TRP A 107 14.94 -20.92 7.63
CA TRP A 107 13.80 -21.08 6.74
C TRP A 107 12.52 -20.44 7.29
N ASN A 108 11.78 -19.78 6.40
CA ASN A 108 10.46 -19.24 6.65
C ASN A 108 9.57 -19.57 5.44
N LEU A 109 8.33 -19.98 5.65
CA LEU A 109 7.32 -20.10 4.59
C LEU A 109 6.39 -18.89 4.68
N VAL A 110 6.49 -18.01 3.70
CA VAL A 110 5.86 -16.69 3.77
C VAL A 110 5.06 -16.39 2.52
N SER A 111 4.20 -15.39 2.61
CA SER A 111 3.51 -14.80 1.47
C SER A 111 3.46 -13.29 1.60
N VAL A 112 3.26 -12.60 0.48
CA VAL A 112 3.20 -11.13 0.45
C VAL A 112 1.74 -10.69 0.24
N PRO A 113 1.01 -10.22 1.27
CA PRO A 113 -0.43 -10.05 1.15
C PRO A 113 -0.85 -8.86 0.26
N LEU A 114 0.08 -7.95 -0.06
CA LEU A 114 -0.16 -6.75 -0.87
C LEU A 114 0.23 -6.98 -2.34
N ILE A 115 -0.48 -6.34 -3.28
CA ILE A 115 -0.14 -6.41 -4.71
C ILE A 115 1.19 -5.68 -4.94
N GLN A 116 2.16 -6.39 -5.48
CA GLN A 116 3.48 -5.83 -5.81
C GLN A 116 3.42 -5.15 -7.19
N THR A 117 3.81 -3.88 -7.27
CA THR A 117 3.90 -3.12 -8.54
C THR A 117 5.03 -3.65 -9.43
N ASN A 118 6.11 -4.13 -8.81
CA ASN A 118 7.19 -4.87 -9.45
C ASN A 118 7.34 -6.23 -8.75
N THR A 119 7.02 -7.31 -9.46
CA THR A 119 7.02 -8.65 -8.93
C THR A 119 8.38 -9.34 -8.98
N SER A 120 9.47 -8.71 -9.43
CA SER A 120 10.77 -9.38 -9.44
C SER A 120 11.21 -9.76 -8.02
N VAL A 121 11.88 -10.91 -7.85
CA VAL A 121 12.33 -11.38 -6.52
C VAL A 121 13.11 -10.28 -5.78
N THR A 122 14.02 -9.60 -6.47
CA THR A 122 14.86 -8.55 -5.90
C THR A 122 14.08 -7.29 -5.51
N ALA A 123 13.00 -6.95 -6.22
CA ALA A 123 12.17 -5.80 -5.88
C ALA A 123 11.29 -6.10 -4.66
N VAL A 124 10.65 -7.27 -4.63
CA VAL A 124 9.79 -7.70 -3.51
C VAL A 124 10.59 -7.85 -2.21
N LEU A 125 11.83 -8.33 -2.30
CA LEU A 125 12.69 -8.55 -1.13
C LEU A 125 13.67 -7.41 -0.86
N ALA A 126 13.45 -6.22 -1.43
CA ALA A 126 14.39 -5.10 -1.37
C ALA A 126 14.70 -4.66 0.08
N SER A 127 13.71 -4.67 0.97
CA SER A 127 13.86 -4.25 2.39
C SER A 127 14.78 -5.15 3.21
N ILE A 128 15.02 -6.39 2.76
CA ILE A 128 15.90 -7.36 3.42
C ILE A 128 17.12 -7.74 2.56
N THR A 129 17.52 -6.86 1.63
CA THR A 129 18.72 -7.08 0.80
C THR A 129 19.93 -7.44 1.66
N GLY A 130 20.58 -8.57 1.34
CA GLY A 130 21.74 -9.07 2.08
C GLY A 130 21.42 -9.88 3.35
N GLN A 131 20.15 -10.02 3.73
CA GLN A 131 19.69 -10.78 4.90
C GLN A 131 19.03 -12.12 4.51
N TYR A 132 19.10 -12.50 3.23
CA TYR A 132 18.65 -13.79 2.71
C TYR A 132 19.63 -14.29 1.65
N ASP A 133 19.68 -15.60 1.46
CA ASP A 133 20.56 -16.24 0.47
C ASP A 133 19.82 -17.15 -0.52
N MET A 134 18.60 -17.59 -0.20
CA MET A 134 17.81 -18.48 -1.02
C MET A 134 16.30 -18.25 -0.88
N VAL A 135 15.59 -18.39 -2.00
CA VAL A 135 14.13 -18.34 -2.12
C VAL A 135 13.70 -19.51 -2.99
N GLN A 136 12.64 -20.21 -2.60
CA GLN A 136 12.11 -21.33 -3.37
C GLN A 136 10.59 -21.28 -3.49
N TYR A 137 10.09 -21.69 -4.65
CA TYR A 137 8.66 -21.79 -4.94
C TYR A 137 8.37 -23.16 -5.58
N TYR A 138 7.30 -23.80 -5.13
CA TYR A 138 6.83 -25.04 -5.74
C TYR A 138 5.80 -24.72 -6.83
N ASP A 139 6.20 -24.91 -8.09
CA ASP A 139 5.33 -24.83 -9.26
C ASP A 139 4.74 -26.20 -9.59
N VAL A 140 3.47 -26.38 -9.27
CA VAL A 140 2.72 -27.62 -9.52
C VAL A 140 2.60 -27.96 -11.02
N LEU A 141 2.76 -26.99 -11.91
CA LEU A 141 2.61 -27.20 -13.35
C LEU A 141 3.89 -27.71 -14.01
N ASP A 142 5.06 -27.48 -13.41
CA ASP A 142 6.33 -27.93 -13.99
C ASP A 142 6.65 -29.37 -13.59
N THR A 143 6.09 -30.32 -14.34
CA THR A 143 6.27 -31.76 -14.11
C THR A 143 7.71 -32.28 -14.17
N THR A 144 8.68 -31.46 -14.59
CA THR A 144 10.10 -31.84 -14.69
C THR A 144 10.95 -31.24 -13.58
N ASP A 145 10.61 -30.03 -13.15
CA ASP A 145 11.32 -29.29 -12.13
C ASP A 145 10.34 -28.40 -11.35
N HIS A 146 9.60 -29.01 -10.42
CA HIS A 146 8.63 -28.28 -9.62
C HIS A 146 9.28 -27.18 -8.76
N TRP A 147 10.56 -27.28 -8.40
CA TRP A 147 11.19 -26.39 -7.40
C TRP A 147 11.98 -25.25 -8.03
N LYS A 148 11.30 -24.12 -8.23
CA LYS A 148 11.92 -22.89 -8.71
C LYS A 148 12.76 -22.25 -7.63
N THR A 149 13.97 -21.84 -7.97
CA THR A 149 14.94 -21.30 -7.01
C THR A 149 15.50 -19.96 -7.46
N TYR A 150 15.61 -19.05 -6.50
CA TYR A 150 16.46 -17.87 -6.58
C TYR A 150 17.48 -17.95 -5.44
N ALA A 151 18.76 -17.90 -5.75
CA ALA A 151 19.83 -17.90 -4.75
C ALA A 151 20.88 -16.84 -5.08
N THR A 152 21.30 -16.09 -4.07
CA THR A 152 22.27 -14.98 -4.22
C THR A 152 23.67 -15.48 -4.53
N PHE A 153 24.00 -16.72 -4.16
CA PHE A 153 25.27 -17.37 -4.43
C PHE A 153 25.31 -18.11 -5.78
N LYS A 154 24.18 -18.27 -6.46
CA LYS A 154 24.13 -18.86 -7.81
C LYS A 154 24.39 -17.78 -8.87
N PRO A 155 25.14 -18.09 -9.95
CA PRO A 155 25.16 -17.25 -11.14
C PRO A 155 23.73 -16.93 -11.61
N PRO A 156 23.41 -15.68 -12.02
CA PRO A 156 22.05 -15.29 -12.37
C PRO A 156 21.36 -16.19 -13.41
N VAL A 157 22.13 -16.75 -14.35
CA VAL A 157 21.64 -17.65 -15.40
C VAL A 157 21.17 -19.02 -14.90
N LEU A 158 21.49 -19.38 -13.65
CA LEU A 158 21.07 -20.63 -13.02
C LEU A 158 19.88 -20.43 -12.05
N ASN A 159 19.39 -19.21 -11.91
CA ASN A 159 18.15 -18.93 -11.19
C ASN A 159 16.97 -19.02 -12.16
N ASP A 160 15.93 -19.70 -11.73
CA ASP A 160 14.71 -19.96 -12.52
C ASP A 160 13.43 -19.47 -11.80
N LEU A 161 13.54 -19.02 -10.55
CA LEU A 161 12.52 -18.20 -9.88
C LEU A 161 12.78 -16.71 -10.13
N ASN A 162 11.94 -16.09 -10.96
CA ASN A 162 12.12 -14.70 -11.39
C ASN A 162 11.12 -13.71 -10.77
N MET A 163 10.05 -14.21 -10.15
CA MET A 163 9.01 -13.37 -9.58
C MET A 163 8.41 -13.92 -8.29
N LEU A 164 7.91 -13.00 -7.47
CA LEU A 164 7.07 -13.22 -6.31
C LEU A 164 5.87 -12.28 -6.43
N ASN A 165 4.66 -12.81 -6.24
CA ASN A 165 3.44 -12.00 -6.24
C ASN A 165 2.51 -12.43 -5.10
N HIS A 166 1.46 -11.64 -4.87
CA HIS A 166 0.56 -11.83 -3.73
C HIS A 166 -0.20 -13.16 -3.70
N LYS A 167 -0.25 -13.90 -4.80
CA LYS A 167 -0.89 -15.22 -4.87
C LYS A 167 0.01 -16.35 -4.36
N MET A 168 1.32 -16.08 -4.27
CA MET A 168 2.33 -17.10 -4.00
C MET A 168 2.65 -17.18 -2.52
N GLY A 169 2.76 -18.40 -2.02
CA GLY A 169 3.57 -18.72 -0.85
C GLY A 169 4.98 -19.02 -1.36
N PHE A 170 6.01 -18.77 -0.58
CA PHE A 170 7.37 -19.14 -0.96
C PHE A 170 8.22 -19.39 0.28
N TRP A 171 9.17 -20.30 0.15
CA TRP A 171 10.22 -20.48 1.13
C TRP A 171 11.27 -19.39 0.95
N ILE A 172 11.74 -18.83 2.06
CA ILE A 172 12.91 -17.95 2.10
C ILE A 172 13.83 -18.38 3.22
N HIS A 173 15.12 -18.50 2.92
CA HIS A 173 16.16 -18.73 3.90
C HIS A 173 16.84 -17.39 4.22
N THR A 174 16.65 -16.93 5.47
CA THR A 174 17.30 -15.72 5.97
C THR A 174 18.61 -16.06 6.66
N THR A 175 19.59 -15.17 6.54
CA THR A 175 20.91 -15.29 7.17
C THR A 175 20.98 -14.58 8.53
N SER A 176 19.94 -13.82 8.87
CA SER A 176 19.69 -13.20 10.17
C SER A 176 18.20 -12.98 10.36
N ALA A 177 17.72 -12.97 11.61
CA ALA A 177 16.36 -12.53 11.91
C ALA A 177 16.18 -11.08 11.44
N CYS A 178 15.11 -10.82 10.70
CA CYS A 178 14.83 -9.53 10.06
C CYS A 178 13.33 -9.33 9.87
N VAL A 179 12.94 -8.16 9.35
CA VAL A 179 11.55 -7.87 9.01
C VAL A 179 11.50 -7.56 7.51
N LEU A 180 10.73 -8.35 6.77
CA LEU A 180 10.41 -8.07 5.37
C LEU A 180 9.23 -7.11 5.33
N THR A 181 9.51 -5.85 5.00
CA THR A 181 8.49 -4.85 4.71
C THR A 181 8.16 -4.91 3.23
N VAL A 182 6.89 -5.16 2.90
CA VAL A 182 6.36 -5.09 1.54
C VAL A 182 5.37 -3.95 1.42
N ASN A 183 5.42 -3.25 0.29
CA ASN A 183 4.53 -2.13 0.00
C ASN A 183 3.61 -2.48 -1.17
N GLY A 184 2.42 -1.90 -1.19
CA GLY A 184 1.54 -1.96 -2.35
C GLY A 184 0.05 -1.89 -2.01
N PRO A 185 -0.80 -1.79 -3.05
CA PRO A 185 -2.23 -1.77 -2.85
C PRO A 185 -2.78 -3.06 -2.27
N ILE A 186 -3.82 -2.90 -1.47
CA ILE A 186 -4.70 -3.97 -1.02
C ILE A 186 -5.48 -4.50 -2.25
N PRO A 187 -5.38 -5.80 -2.60
CA PRO A 187 -6.27 -6.41 -3.56
C PRO A 187 -7.74 -6.24 -3.12
N PRO A 188 -8.69 -5.95 -4.03
CA PRO A 188 -10.12 -5.97 -3.67
C PRO A 188 -10.64 -7.40 -3.48
N ALA A 189 -10.11 -8.34 -4.27
CA ALA A 189 -10.28 -9.77 -4.17
C ALA A 189 -9.09 -10.43 -4.89
N THR A 190 -8.78 -11.67 -4.57
CA THR A 190 -7.75 -12.43 -5.28
C THR A 190 -8.27 -13.80 -5.69
N TRP A 191 -8.12 -14.10 -6.99
CA TRP A 191 -8.41 -15.40 -7.55
C TRP A 191 -7.11 -16.19 -7.74
N ILE A 192 -7.03 -17.34 -7.08
CA ILE A 192 -5.89 -18.26 -7.11
C ILE A 192 -6.38 -19.57 -7.72
N GLN A 193 -5.85 -19.91 -8.90
CA GLN A 193 -6.11 -21.22 -9.50
C GLN A 193 -5.33 -22.26 -8.72
N LEU A 194 -6.03 -23.26 -8.18
CA LEU A 194 -5.44 -24.44 -7.58
C LEU A 194 -5.54 -25.59 -8.59
N PHE A 195 -4.44 -26.31 -8.77
CA PHE A 195 -4.37 -27.49 -9.63
C PHE A 195 -4.39 -28.76 -8.77
N ALA A 196 -4.89 -29.85 -9.33
CA ALA A 196 -4.87 -31.15 -8.67
C ALA A 196 -3.46 -31.48 -8.15
N GLY A 197 -3.34 -31.80 -6.86
CA GLY A 197 -2.08 -31.93 -6.16
C GLY A 197 -1.80 -30.78 -5.20
N THR A 198 -0.54 -30.64 -4.79
CA THR A 198 -0.09 -29.64 -3.83
C THR A 198 0.20 -28.31 -4.51
N ASN A 199 -0.40 -27.23 -4.00
CA ASN A 199 -0.21 -25.87 -4.47
C ASN A 199 0.48 -25.06 -3.38
N MET A 200 1.54 -24.32 -3.72
CA MET A 200 2.19 -23.41 -2.78
C MET A 200 1.61 -22.00 -2.96
N VAL A 201 0.81 -21.55 -1.99
CA VAL A 201 -0.05 -20.37 -2.13
C VAL A 201 0.11 -19.42 -0.96
N GLY A 202 -0.16 -18.15 -1.24
CA GLY A 202 -0.21 -17.11 -0.23
C GLY A 202 -1.61 -16.94 0.34
N TYR A 203 -1.74 -16.15 1.39
CA TYR A 203 -3.03 -15.69 1.89
C TYR A 203 -3.14 -14.17 1.71
N PRO A 204 -3.51 -13.71 0.50
CA PRO A 204 -3.56 -12.29 0.16
C PRO A 204 -4.81 -11.64 0.72
N THR A 205 -4.88 -11.54 2.04
CA THR A 205 -5.87 -10.76 2.79
C THR A 205 -5.32 -10.38 4.15
N LEU A 206 -5.70 -9.19 4.65
CA LEU A 206 -5.46 -8.77 6.03
C LEU A 206 -6.63 -9.11 6.97
N THR A 207 -7.69 -9.75 6.48
CA THR A 207 -8.79 -10.24 7.32
C THR A 207 -8.25 -11.26 8.33
N THR A 208 -8.57 -11.07 9.61
CA THR A 208 -8.08 -11.93 10.69
C THR A 208 -9.19 -12.86 11.21
N GLY A 209 -8.79 -13.96 11.86
CA GLY A 209 -9.72 -14.89 12.51
C GLY A 209 -10.44 -15.85 11.57
N VAL A 210 -10.07 -15.90 10.29
CA VAL A 210 -10.63 -16.83 9.31
C VAL A 210 -9.90 -18.16 9.37
N THR A 211 -10.65 -19.24 9.59
CA THR A 211 -10.08 -20.59 9.65
C THR A 211 -9.82 -21.17 8.27
N VAL A 212 -8.97 -22.19 8.17
CA VAL A 212 -8.72 -22.98 6.96
C VAL A 212 -10.04 -23.42 6.30
N ALA A 213 -10.96 -24.02 7.07
CA ALA A 213 -12.25 -24.46 6.53
C ALA A 213 -13.11 -23.33 5.97
N THR A 214 -13.04 -22.14 6.56
CA THR A 214 -13.79 -20.97 6.08
C THR A 214 -13.12 -20.36 4.86
N ALA A 215 -11.80 -20.20 4.90
CA ALA A 215 -11.01 -19.57 3.84
C ALA A 215 -11.03 -20.38 2.55
N LEU A 216 -10.90 -21.71 2.65
CA LEU A 216 -10.85 -22.64 1.52
C LEU A 216 -12.22 -23.31 1.23
N ALA A 217 -13.31 -22.75 1.76
CA ALA A 217 -14.65 -23.29 1.52
C ALA A 217 -14.94 -23.39 0.01
N GLY A 218 -15.41 -24.56 -0.42
CA GLY A 218 -15.76 -24.83 -1.82
C GLY A 218 -14.60 -25.19 -2.75
N THR A 219 -13.34 -25.14 -2.30
CA THR A 219 -12.20 -25.62 -3.11
C THR A 219 -12.15 -27.14 -3.16
N GLY A 220 -12.65 -27.82 -2.12
CA GLY A 220 -12.52 -29.27 -1.98
C GLY A 220 -11.14 -29.72 -1.51
N TYR A 221 -10.36 -28.82 -0.88
CA TYR A 221 -9.09 -29.17 -0.25
C TYR A 221 -9.25 -30.35 0.72
N ASP A 222 -8.20 -31.17 0.82
CA ASP A 222 -8.13 -32.33 1.70
C ASP A 222 -6.90 -32.28 2.63
N LYS A 223 -5.93 -31.39 2.38
CA LYS A 223 -4.77 -31.17 3.25
C LYS A 223 -4.26 -29.72 3.17
N VAL A 224 -3.88 -29.16 4.32
CA VAL A 224 -3.18 -27.86 4.42
C VAL A 224 -1.98 -28.01 5.33
N GLU A 225 -0.83 -27.52 4.89
CA GLU A 225 0.43 -27.55 5.65
C GLU A 225 1.02 -26.13 5.79
N VAL A 226 1.62 -25.87 6.95
CA VAL A 226 2.31 -24.62 7.29
C VAL A 226 3.75 -24.89 7.74
N CYS A 227 4.57 -23.84 7.83
CA CYS A 227 5.92 -23.96 8.37
C CYS A 227 5.91 -24.23 9.88
N ASP A 228 6.61 -25.28 10.28
CA ASP A 228 7.00 -25.56 11.67
C ASP A 228 8.44 -26.06 11.69
N LEU A 229 9.37 -25.20 12.14
CA LEU A 229 10.81 -25.50 12.19
C LEU A 229 11.18 -26.61 13.19
N GLY A 230 10.24 -27.06 14.03
CA GLY A 230 10.41 -28.20 14.91
C GLY A 230 10.13 -29.56 14.24
N GLN A 231 9.59 -29.57 13.02
CA GLN A 231 9.14 -30.78 12.33
C GLN A 231 10.09 -31.23 11.21
N PRO A 232 10.07 -32.51 10.81
CA PRO A 232 10.73 -32.97 9.59
C PRO A 232 10.30 -32.14 8.38
N TYR A 233 11.27 -31.74 7.56
CA TYR A 233 11.05 -30.90 6.37
C TYR A 233 10.44 -29.52 6.67
N ASN A 234 10.45 -29.08 7.93
CA ASN A 234 9.91 -27.81 8.40
C ASN A 234 8.41 -27.63 8.14
N LEU A 235 7.63 -28.70 8.01
CA LEU A 235 6.19 -28.65 7.68
C LEU A 235 5.34 -29.43 8.67
N ILE A 236 4.14 -28.93 8.94
CA ILE A 236 3.11 -29.62 9.71
C ILE A 236 1.75 -29.47 9.04
N GLU A 237 0.98 -30.56 8.98
CA GLU A 237 -0.43 -30.53 8.59
C GLU A 237 -1.25 -29.86 9.70
N VAL A 238 -2.10 -28.90 9.30
CA VAL A 238 -2.92 -28.13 10.24
C VAL A 238 -4.40 -28.52 10.10
N PRO A 239 -5.16 -28.50 11.22
CA PRO A 239 -6.58 -28.82 11.17
C PRO A 239 -7.39 -27.68 10.53
N ASP A 240 -8.63 -27.98 10.16
CA ASP A 240 -9.64 -27.04 9.65
C ASP A 240 -9.88 -25.80 10.53
N THR A 241 -9.61 -25.92 11.83
CA THR A 241 -9.74 -24.84 12.82
C THR A 241 -8.53 -23.91 12.86
N TYR A 242 -7.45 -24.23 12.15
CA TYR A 242 -6.28 -23.37 12.07
C TYR A 242 -6.65 -22.03 11.44
N VAL A 243 -6.24 -20.92 12.05
CA VAL A 243 -6.52 -19.57 11.55
C VAL A 243 -5.44 -19.18 10.57
N MET A 244 -5.82 -18.95 9.31
CA MET A 244 -4.91 -18.45 8.28
C MET A 244 -4.54 -16.99 8.56
N LYS A 245 -3.30 -16.60 8.25
CA LYS A 245 -2.69 -15.33 8.62
C LYS A 245 -2.04 -14.68 7.40
N ALA A 246 -2.22 -13.37 7.29
CA ALA A 246 -1.44 -12.55 6.38
C ALA A 246 0.07 -12.73 6.65
N GLY A 247 0.86 -12.82 5.59
CA GLY A 247 2.32 -13.00 5.70
C GLY A 247 2.78 -14.45 5.78
N GLU A 248 1.89 -15.40 6.09
CA GLU A 248 2.20 -16.84 6.13
C GLU A 248 1.99 -17.46 4.74
N GLY A 249 2.87 -18.37 4.34
CA GLY A 249 2.68 -19.19 3.13
C GLY A 249 2.08 -20.57 3.48
N TYR A 250 1.40 -21.18 2.53
CA TYR A 250 0.68 -22.44 2.73
C TYR A 250 0.98 -23.42 1.60
N LEU A 251 1.03 -24.71 1.93
CA LEU A 251 0.87 -25.78 0.96
C LEU A 251 -0.57 -26.29 1.08
N VAL A 252 -1.34 -26.19 0.00
CA VAL A 252 -2.73 -26.62 -0.06
C VAL A 252 -2.86 -27.73 -1.09
N HIS A 253 -3.25 -28.92 -0.66
CA HIS A 253 -3.56 -30.01 -1.57
C HIS A 253 -5.05 -29.98 -1.94
N VAL A 254 -5.33 -30.15 -3.23
CA VAL A 254 -6.69 -30.34 -3.75
C VAL A 254 -6.74 -31.58 -4.66
N PRO A 255 -7.81 -32.38 -4.61
CA PRO A 255 -7.93 -33.59 -5.43
C PRO A 255 -8.26 -33.32 -6.91
N ALA A 256 -8.71 -32.09 -7.23
CA ALA A 256 -9.07 -31.66 -8.57
C ALA A 256 -8.83 -30.16 -8.74
N ASP A 257 -8.64 -29.73 -9.99
CA ASP A 257 -8.49 -28.31 -10.34
C ASP A 257 -9.70 -27.51 -9.86
N THR A 258 -9.45 -26.37 -9.22
CA THR A 258 -10.47 -25.51 -8.64
C THR A 258 -10.01 -24.06 -8.55
N LEU A 259 -10.95 -23.13 -8.41
CA LEU A 259 -10.64 -21.72 -8.23
C LEU A 259 -10.87 -21.33 -6.77
N TRP A 260 -9.80 -20.92 -6.09
CA TRP A 260 -9.90 -20.33 -4.77
C TRP A 260 -10.07 -18.82 -4.86
N THR A 261 -11.12 -18.30 -4.21
CA THR A 261 -11.40 -16.86 -4.14
C THR A 261 -11.13 -16.36 -2.73
N VAL A 262 -10.15 -15.48 -2.58
CA VAL A 262 -9.80 -14.81 -1.32
C VAL A 262 -10.38 -13.41 -1.35
N ASN A 263 -11.28 -13.11 -0.41
CA ASN A 263 -11.88 -11.79 -0.26
C ASN A 263 -11.18 -10.99 0.83
N TRP A 264 -11.32 -9.66 0.74
CA TRP A 264 -10.83 -8.68 1.70
C TRP A 264 -11.96 -8.11 2.56
#